data_AF-A0A2I0N0D0-F1
#
_entry.id   AF-A0A2I0N0D0-F1
#
_cell.length_a   1.000
_cell.length_b   1.000
_cell.length_c   1.000
_cell.angle_alpha   90.00
_cell.angle_beta   90.00
_cell.angle_gamma   90.00
#
_symmetry.space_group_name_H-M   'P 1'
#
loop_
_entity.id
_entity.type
_entity.pdbx_description
1 polymer ?
#
loop_
_entity_poly.entity_id
_entity_poly.type
_entity_poly.pdbx_seq_one_letter_code
_entity_poly.pdbx_strand_id
1 'polypeptide(L)'
;MNKDEVLFLLTEAGLMDVEAIKEEPGLLLLRLFYEFDEDELEAAKRFAEFEEEEEELDEDESLDEPQQADLGYDEDEEYYGDSRLKYLSEIAIDNVGEILEQIKEEMDLEVQYVGYDLEDAIDGKSERYEFVALVMDPEKQRSIEDLLDEMDI
;
A
#
# COMPACT_ATOMS: atom_id res chain seq x y z
N MET A 1 -9.11 -10.10 23.48
CA MET A 1 -8.60 -8.87 22.86
C MET A 1 -9.20 -7.60 23.47
N ASN A 2 -8.39 -6.54 23.63
CA ASN A 2 -8.82 -5.20 24.06
C ASN A 2 -8.71 -4.21 22.89
N LYS A 3 -9.84 -3.71 22.39
CA LYS A 3 -9.89 -2.83 21.22
C LYS A 3 -9.09 -1.54 21.41
N ASP A 4 -9.28 -0.83 22.52
CA ASP A 4 -8.65 0.47 22.74
C ASP A 4 -7.12 0.37 22.78
N GLU A 5 -6.61 -0.76 23.25
CA GLU A 5 -5.19 -1.07 23.29
C GLU A 5 -4.62 -1.36 21.88
N VAL A 6 -5.33 -2.14 21.06
CA VAL A 6 -4.95 -2.38 19.65
C VAL A 6 -4.87 -1.07 18.87
N LEU A 7 -5.91 -0.22 18.97
CA LEU A 7 -5.94 1.08 18.28
C LEU A 7 -4.80 1.99 18.73
N PHE A 8 -4.50 2.00 20.03
CA PHE A 8 -3.40 2.77 20.59
C PHE A 8 -2.04 2.31 20.04
N LEU A 9 -1.77 1.01 20.03
CA LEU A 9 -0.50 0.47 19.52
C LEU A 9 -0.29 0.76 18.03
N LEU A 10 -1.32 0.59 17.22
CA LEU A 10 -1.26 0.91 15.78
C LEU A 10 -0.95 2.39 15.54
N THR A 11 -1.58 3.28 16.31
CA THR A 11 -1.35 4.73 16.21
C THR A 11 0.06 5.12 16.68
N GLU A 12 0.53 4.56 17.79
CA GLU A 12 1.89 4.79 18.30
C GLU A 12 2.97 4.25 17.35
N ALA A 13 2.66 3.20 16.60
CA ALA A 13 3.53 2.64 15.57
C ALA A 13 3.61 3.48 14.29
N GLY A 14 2.84 4.56 14.19
CA GLY A 14 2.87 5.50 13.05
C GLY A 14 1.80 5.29 12.01
N LEU A 15 0.82 4.41 12.25
CA LEU A 15 -0.32 4.23 11.35
C LEU A 15 -1.36 5.33 11.57
N MET A 16 -1.89 5.84 10.47
CA MET A 16 -2.79 6.99 10.42
C MET A 16 -4.23 6.54 10.21
N ASP A 17 -5.19 7.37 10.65
CA ASP A 17 -6.62 7.17 10.46
C ASP A 17 -7.11 5.74 10.80
N VAL A 18 -6.60 5.19 11.92
CA VAL A 18 -6.95 3.84 12.40
C VAL A 18 -8.39 3.82 12.91
N GLU A 19 -9.28 3.21 12.15
CA GLU A 19 -10.72 3.17 12.41
C GLU A 19 -11.27 1.74 12.40
N ALA A 20 -12.11 1.40 13.37
CA ALA A 20 -12.82 0.12 13.38
C ALA A 20 -14.05 0.16 12.47
N ILE A 21 -14.05 -0.67 11.42
CA ILE A 21 -15.16 -0.79 10.46
C ILE A 21 -16.12 -1.95 10.80
N LYS A 22 -15.67 -2.97 11.54
CA LYS A 22 -16.52 -4.05 12.08
C LYS A 22 -15.98 -4.54 13.42
N GLU A 23 -16.88 -4.81 14.37
CA GLU A 23 -16.53 -5.30 15.70
C GLU A 23 -17.44 -6.46 16.10
N GLU A 24 -16.82 -7.60 16.44
CA GLU A 24 -17.48 -8.79 16.95
C GLU A 24 -16.71 -9.34 18.16
N PRO A 25 -17.32 -10.21 19.01
CA PRO A 25 -16.60 -10.80 20.13
C PRO A 25 -15.35 -11.58 19.68
N GLY A 26 -14.18 -11.02 20.01
CA GLY A 26 -12.86 -11.57 19.67
C GLY A 26 -12.41 -11.32 18.22
N LEU A 27 -13.05 -10.37 17.53
CA LEU A 27 -12.73 -10.01 16.15
C LEU A 27 -12.91 -8.52 15.91
N LEU A 28 -11.94 -7.90 15.25
CA LEU A 28 -11.93 -6.48 14.96
C LEU A 28 -11.42 -6.27 13.54
N LEU A 29 -12.25 -5.69 12.68
CA LEU A 29 -11.86 -5.27 11.33
C LEU A 29 -11.56 -3.77 11.37
N LEU A 30 -10.37 -3.41 10.93
CA LEU A 30 -9.80 -2.08 10.99
C LEU A 30 -9.51 -1.59 9.58
N ARG A 31 -9.78 -0.31 9.33
CA ARG A 31 -9.20 0.44 8.22
C ARG A 31 -8.09 1.32 8.78
N LEU A 32 -6.97 1.41 8.10
CA LEU A 32 -5.83 2.23 8.50
C LEU A 32 -5.04 2.69 7.27
N PHE A 33 -4.20 3.70 7.46
CA PHE A 33 -3.40 4.29 6.39
C PHE A 33 -1.93 4.35 6.79
N TYR A 34 -1.05 4.06 5.84
CA TYR A 34 0.37 4.37 5.92
C TYR A 34 0.61 5.69 5.19
N GLU A 35 1.19 6.71 5.84
CA GLU A 35 1.59 7.95 5.19
C GLU A 35 3.08 7.90 4.87
N PHE A 36 3.43 8.11 3.60
CA PHE A 36 4.82 8.11 3.15
C PHE A 36 5.52 9.39 3.58
N ASP A 37 6.75 9.27 4.06
CA ASP A 37 7.60 10.43 4.33
C ASP A 37 8.28 10.98 3.05
N GLU A 38 8.89 12.15 3.18
CA GLU A 38 9.55 12.83 2.05
C GLU A 38 10.71 12.00 1.47
N ASP A 39 11.41 11.23 2.31
CA ASP A 39 12.54 10.41 1.89
C ASP A 39 12.05 9.19 1.09
N GLU A 40 10.94 8.56 1.50
CA GLU A 40 10.28 7.47 0.78
C GLU A 40 9.74 7.91 -0.58
N LEU A 41 9.08 9.07 -0.62
CA LEU A 41 8.56 9.65 -1.87
C LEU A 41 9.69 10.01 -2.84
N GLU A 42 10.79 10.58 -2.33
CA GLU A 42 11.96 10.89 -3.16
C GLU A 42 12.64 9.62 -3.67
N ALA A 43 12.75 8.58 -2.84
CA ALA A 43 13.30 7.29 -3.23
C ALA A 43 12.46 6.64 -4.34
N ALA A 44 11.14 6.66 -4.20
CA ALA A 44 10.22 6.14 -5.21
C ALA A 44 10.36 6.88 -6.55
N LYS A 45 10.49 8.21 -6.49
CA LYS A 45 10.70 9.04 -7.68
C LYS A 45 12.00 8.67 -8.39
N ARG A 46 13.12 8.57 -7.67
CA ARG A 46 14.42 8.18 -8.25
C ARG A 46 14.40 6.77 -8.83
N PHE A 47 13.65 5.86 -8.21
CA PHE A 47 13.48 4.51 -8.72
C PHE A 47 12.74 4.52 -10.06
N ALA A 48 11.64 5.25 -10.16
CA ALA A 48 10.88 5.36 -11.41
C ALA A 48 11.69 6.04 -12.53
N GLU A 49 12.41 7.13 -12.22
CA GLU A 49 13.33 7.78 -13.17
C GLU A 49 14.39 6.80 -13.70
N PHE A 50 14.95 5.96 -12.83
CA PHE A 50 15.95 4.97 -13.23
C PHE A 50 15.39 3.85 -14.12
N GLU A 51 14.21 3.31 -13.78
CA GLU A 51 13.58 2.26 -14.57
C GLU A 51 13.20 2.75 -15.98
N GLU A 52 12.69 3.99 -16.10
CA GLU A 52 12.40 4.58 -17.41
C GLU A 52 13.68 4.83 -18.25
N GLU A 53 14.74 5.34 -17.63
CA GLU A 53 16.04 5.48 -18.30
C GLU A 53 16.59 4.13 -18.80
N GLU A 54 16.39 3.04 -18.05
CA GLU A 54 16.81 1.69 -18.47
C GLU A 54 15.94 1.16 -19.61
N GLU A 55 14.61 1.34 -19.55
CA GLU A 55 13.69 0.95 -20.61
C GLU A 55 14.00 1.67 -21.94
N GLU A 56 14.29 2.97 -21.93
CA GLU A 56 14.67 3.71 -23.14
C GLU A 56 15.98 3.20 -23.79
N LEU A 57 16.95 2.75 -22.96
CA LEU A 57 18.22 2.21 -23.45
C LEU A 57 18.06 0.82 -24.09
N ASP A 58 17.17 -0.01 -23.55
CA ASP A 58 16.86 -1.34 -24.10
C ASP A 58 16.07 -1.26 -25.41
N GLU A 59 15.26 -0.21 -25.62
CA GLU A 59 14.55 0.02 -26.88
C GLU A 59 15.49 0.46 -28.03
N ASP A 60 16.54 1.24 -27.73
CA ASP A 60 17.52 1.73 -28.73
C ASP A 60 18.39 0.61 -29.34
N GLU A 61 18.60 -0.52 -28.64
CA GLU A 61 19.32 -1.67 -29.19
C GLU A 61 18.50 -2.48 -30.24
N SER A 62 17.23 -2.14 -30.47
CA SER A 62 16.31 -2.91 -31.33
C SER A 62 15.92 -2.29 -32.67
N LEU A 63 16.37 -1.08 -33.03
CA LEU A 63 15.88 -0.36 -34.21
C LEU A 63 16.88 -0.24 -35.37
N ASP A 64 16.91 -1.28 -36.22
CA ASP A 64 17.23 -1.14 -37.64
C ASP A 64 15.91 -0.88 -38.41
N GLU A 65 15.34 0.33 -38.29
CA GLU A 65 14.55 1.06 -39.30
C GLU A 65 13.81 2.27 -38.68
N PRO A 66 13.79 3.46 -39.33
CA PRO A 66 13.19 4.66 -38.76
C PRO A 66 11.68 4.67 -38.98
N GLN A 67 10.90 4.49 -37.91
CA GLN A 67 9.47 4.80 -37.93
C GLN A 67 9.27 6.23 -37.42
N GLN A 68 8.90 7.12 -38.35
CA GLN A 68 8.34 8.43 -38.01
C GLN A 68 7.01 8.21 -37.29
N ALA A 69 7.00 8.39 -35.97
CA ALA A 69 5.80 8.50 -35.19
C ALA A 69 5.58 9.99 -34.89
N ASP A 70 4.62 10.58 -35.61
CA ASP A 70 3.95 11.84 -35.25
C ASP A 70 3.15 11.59 -33.98
N LEU A 71 3.79 11.76 -32.84
CA LEU A 71 3.17 11.68 -31.53
C LEU A 71 3.25 13.08 -30.92
N GLY A 72 2.10 13.74 -30.87
CA GLY A 72 1.91 14.92 -30.04
C GLY A 72 1.96 14.49 -28.59
N TYR A 73 3.18 14.34 -28.06
CA TYR A 73 3.43 14.27 -26.64
C TYR A 73 3.36 15.71 -26.10
N ASP A 74 2.34 16.00 -25.31
CA ASP A 74 2.44 17.10 -24.35
C ASP A 74 3.55 16.69 -23.35
N GLU A 75 4.66 17.43 -23.34
CA GLU A 75 5.90 17.17 -22.57
C GLU A 75 5.73 17.24 -21.03
N ASP A 76 4.51 17.28 -20.51
CA ASP A 76 4.21 17.58 -19.10
C ASP A 76 3.65 16.39 -18.30
N GLU A 77 3.46 15.21 -18.90
CA GLU A 77 2.84 14.05 -18.25
C GLU A 77 3.62 12.75 -18.53
N GLU A 78 4.86 12.75 -18.07
CA GLU A 78 5.77 11.61 -18.08
C GLU A 78 5.17 10.49 -17.19
N TYR A 79 5.00 9.30 -17.77
CA TYR A 79 4.18 8.19 -17.27
C TYR A 79 4.89 7.42 -16.13
N TYR A 80 5.45 8.14 -15.14
CA TYR A 80 6.11 7.60 -13.95
C TYR A 80 5.17 6.86 -12.98
N GLY A 81 3.89 6.73 -13.33
CA GLY A 81 2.85 6.21 -12.45
C GLY A 81 3.16 4.79 -11.98
N ASP A 82 3.35 3.85 -12.90
CA ASP A 82 3.31 2.42 -12.55
C ASP A 82 4.52 1.97 -11.71
N SER A 83 5.75 2.30 -12.10
CA SER A 83 6.97 1.89 -11.37
C SER A 83 7.08 2.58 -10.00
N ARG A 84 6.72 3.87 -9.93
CA ARG A 84 6.71 4.62 -8.67
C ARG A 84 5.65 4.09 -7.71
N LEU A 85 4.43 3.87 -8.20
CA LEU A 85 3.34 3.34 -7.38
C LEU A 85 3.67 1.95 -6.86
N LYS A 86 4.23 1.07 -7.71
CA LYS A 86 4.69 -0.26 -7.30
C LYS A 86 5.70 -0.18 -6.14
N TYR A 87 6.72 0.68 -6.26
CA TYR A 87 7.73 0.85 -5.21
C TYR A 87 7.10 1.32 -3.89
N LEU A 88 6.18 2.29 -3.96
CA LEU A 88 5.46 2.78 -2.78
C LEU A 88 4.57 1.69 -2.16
N SER A 89 3.86 0.90 -2.97
CA SER A 89 3.07 -0.23 -2.49
C SER A 89 3.93 -1.26 -1.75
N GLU A 90 5.09 -1.60 -2.30
CA GLU A 90 6.03 -2.56 -1.68
C GLU A 90 6.52 -2.06 -0.31
N ILE A 91 6.97 -0.79 -0.24
CA ILE A 91 7.41 -0.18 1.02
C ILE A 91 6.29 -0.18 2.06
N ALA A 92 5.08 0.24 1.67
CA ALA A 92 3.95 0.29 2.58
C ALA A 92 3.61 -1.11 3.12
N ILE A 93 3.57 -2.12 2.25
CA ILE A 93 3.27 -3.50 2.63
C ILE A 93 4.31 -4.04 3.61
N ASP A 94 5.60 -3.78 3.35
CA ASP A 94 6.68 -4.22 4.23
C ASP A 94 6.57 -3.55 5.61
N ASN A 95 6.48 -2.22 5.66
CA ASN A 95 6.43 -1.47 6.91
C ASN A 95 5.18 -1.80 7.75
N VAL A 96 4.00 -1.81 7.13
CA VAL A 96 2.75 -2.16 7.84
C VAL A 96 2.75 -3.63 8.23
N GLY A 97 3.26 -4.52 7.38
CA GLY A 97 3.41 -5.94 7.70
C GLY A 97 4.26 -6.17 8.94
N GLU A 98 5.39 -5.48 9.07
CA GLU A 98 6.23 -5.54 10.27
C GLU A 98 5.51 -5.04 11.53
N ILE A 99 4.82 -3.91 11.44
CA ILE A 99 4.05 -3.34 12.56
C ILE A 99 2.96 -4.32 13.02
N LEU A 100 2.21 -4.91 12.08
CA LEU A 100 1.14 -5.85 12.38
C LEU A 100 1.67 -7.16 12.98
N GLU A 101 2.80 -7.68 12.52
CA GLU A 101 3.43 -8.87 13.12
C GLU A 101 3.92 -8.58 14.54
N GLN A 102 4.47 -7.39 14.80
CA GLN A 102 4.84 -6.99 16.17
C GLN A 102 3.65 -6.97 17.12
N ILE A 103 2.51 -6.41 16.69
CA ILE A 103 1.28 -6.36 17.50
C ILE A 103 0.72 -7.75 17.73
N LYS A 104 0.72 -8.59 16.69
CA LYS A 104 0.31 -9.99 16.77
C LYS A 104 1.11 -10.75 17.83
N GLU A 105 2.43 -10.61 17.82
CA GLU A 105 3.32 -11.24 18.80
C GLU A 105 3.17 -10.65 20.21
N GLU A 106 3.10 -9.32 20.35
CA GLU A 106 3.03 -8.64 21.66
C GLU A 106 1.72 -8.96 22.39
N MET A 107 0.62 -9.04 21.65
CA MET A 107 -0.72 -9.22 22.22
C MET A 107 -1.23 -10.67 22.18
N ASP A 108 -0.46 -11.62 21.62
CA ASP A 108 -0.89 -13.01 21.38
C ASP A 108 -2.22 -13.05 20.59
N LEU A 109 -2.22 -12.38 19.43
CA LEU A 109 -3.37 -12.27 18.52
C LEU A 109 -3.08 -12.98 17.20
N GLU A 110 -4.11 -13.11 16.35
CA GLU A 110 -3.96 -13.46 14.94
C GLU A 110 -4.35 -12.27 14.08
N VAL A 111 -3.56 -11.97 13.05
CA VAL A 111 -3.75 -10.80 12.18
C VAL A 111 -3.71 -11.24 10.71
N GLN A 112 -4.68 -10.76 9.93
CA GLN A 112 -4.68 -10.82 8.47
C GLN A 112 -4.86 -9.39 7.93
N TYR A 113 -4.35 -9.07 6.76
CA TYR A 113 -4.52 -7.75 6.17
C TYR A 113 -4.49 -7.79 4.65
N VAL A 114 -5.11 -6.78 4.04
CA VAL A 114 -5.10 -6.53 2.60
C VAL A 114 -4.75 -5.06 2.39
N GLY A 115 -3.83 -4.80 1.47
CA GLY A 115 -3.51 -3.47 0.99
C GLY A 115 -4.36 -3.12 -0.23
N TYR A 116 -4.85 -1.89 -0.29
CA TYR A 116 -5.59 -1.38 -1.45
C TYR A 116 -4.71 -0.40 -2.21
N ASP A 117 -4.62 -0.62 -3.52
CA ASP A 117 -3.83 0.22 -4.39
C ASP A 117 -4.32 1.67 -4.40
N LEU A 118 -3.39 2.54 -4.77
CA LEU A 118 -3.55 3.99 -4.85
C LEU A 118 -4.44 4.38 -6.04
N GLU A 119 -5.71 3.98 -6.04
CA GLU A 119 -6.62 4.13 -7.19
C GLU A 119 -7.01 5.59 -7.48
N ASP A 120 -7.01 6.46 -6.46
CA ASP A 120 -7.39 7.88 -6.55
C ASP A 120 -6.20 8.85 -6.42
N ALA A 121 -5.01 8.42 -6.84
CA ALA A 121 -3.86 9.30 -7.00
C ALA A 121 -4.03 10.19 -8.25
N ILE A 122 -5.12 10.97 -8.34
CA ILE A 122 -5.26 12.02 -9.35
C ILE A 122 -4.05 12.95 -9.17
N ASP A 123 -3.23 13.09 -10.20
CA ASP A 123 -1.93 13.80 -10.22
C ASP A 123 -0.76 13.11 -9.50
N GLY A 124 -0.85 11.82 -9.15
CA GLY A 124 0.27 11.09 -8.56
C GLY A 124 0.69 11.61 -7.18
N LYS A 125 -0.28 12.07 -6.36
CA LYS A 125 -0.04 12.65 -5.03
C LYS A 125 -0.71 11.88 -3.89
N SER A 126 -1.08 10.62 -4.09
CA SER A 126 -1.52 9.82 -2.95
C SER A 126 -0.30 9.50 -2.09
N GLU A 127 -0.03 10.38 -1.14
CA GLU A 127 1.03 10.24 -0.12
C GLU A 127 0.65 9.23 0.97
N ARG A 128 -0.40 8.43 0.75
CA ARG A 128 -0.89 7.46 1.72
C ARG A 128 -1.41 6.19 1.08
N TYR A 129 -1.13 5.04 1.69
CA TYR A 129 -1.55 3.72 1.27
C TYR A 129 -2.60 3.14 2.23
N GLU A 130 -3.70 2.62 1.71
CA GLU A 130 -4.81 2.11 2.53
C GLU A 130 -4.65 0.62 2.84
N PHE A 131 -4.94 0.24 4.07
CA PHE A 131 -5.03 -1.15 4.49
C PHE A 131 -6.34 -1.44 5.21
N VAL A 132 -6.84 -2.65 5.01
CA VAL A 132 -7.81 -3.27 5.90
C VAL A 132 -7.15 -4.41 6.64
N ALA A 133 -7.20 -4.37 7.97
CA ALA A 133 -6.61 -5.37 8.85
C ALA A 133 -7.69 -6.05 9.72
N LEU A 134 -7.67 -7.37 9.73
CA LEU A 134 -8.50 -8.22 10.57
C LEU A 134 -7.67 -8.72 11.75
N VAL A 135 -8.01 -8.26 12.95
CA VAL A 135 -7.38 -8.67 14.21
C VAL A 135 -8.32 -9.59 14.98
N MET A 136 -7.80 -10.71 15.48
CA MET A 136 -8.61 -11.77 16.08
C MET A 136 -7.93 -12.40 17.30
N ASP A 137 -8.74 -12.92 18.23
CA ASP A 137 -8.23 -13.85 19.24
C ASP A 137 -7.76 -15.16 18.56
N PRO A 138 -6.68 -15.82 19.02
CA PRO A 138 -6.10 -17.01 18.36
C PRO A 138 -7.04 -18.21 18.22
N GLU A 139 -8.11 -18.27 19.01
CA GLU A 139 -9.12 -19.32 18.96
C GLU A 139 -10.15 -19.13 17.82
N LYS A 140 -10.17 -17.95 17.19
CA LYS A 140 -11.09 -17.62 16.10
C LYS A 140 -10.49 -18.05 14.77
N GLN A 141 -11.36 -18.56 13.90
CA GLN A 141 -11.02 -18.85 12.52
C GLN A 141 -11.97 -18.06 11.63
N ARG A 142 -11.48 -16.98 11.04
CA ARG A 142 -12.15 -16.18 10.02
C ARG A 142 -11.14 -15.78 8.95
N SER A 143 -11.62 -15.64 7.73
CA SER A 143 -10.87 -15.06 6.62
C SER A 143 -11.23 -13.58 6.49
N ILE A 144 -10.25 -12.74 6.20
CA ILE A 144 -10.50 -11.34 5.83
C ILE A 144 -11.28 -11.27 4.50
N GLU A 145 -10.99 -12.14 3.54
CA GLU A 145 -11.66 -12.17 2.23
C GLU A 145 -13.17 -12.43 2.38
N ASP A 146 -13.54 -13.45 3.15
CA ASP A 146 -14.95 -13.78 3.41
C ASP A 146 -15.70 -12.59 4.05
N LEU A 147 -15.02 -11.84 4.92
CA LEU A 147 -15.61 -10.70 5.62
C LEU A 147 -15.80 -9.48 4.71
N LEU A 148 -14.84 -9.23 3.83
CA LEU A 148 -14.93 -8.17 2.83
C LEU A 148 -16.05 -8.47 1.83
N ASP A 149 -16.12 -9.71 1.33
CA ASP A 149 -17.21 -10.20 0.46
C ASP A 149 -18.60 -10.05 1.12
N GLU A 150 -18.72 -10.38 2.42
CA GLU A 150 -19.97 -10.20 3.18
C GLU A 150 -20.42 -8.73 3.28
N MET A 151 -19.48 -7.80 3.19
CA MET A 151 -19.72 -6.37 3.33
C MET A 151 -19.94 -5.67 1.99
N ASP A 152 -19.81 -6.39 0.86
CA ASP A 152 -19.78 -5.83 -0.49
C ASP A 152 -18.68 -4.74 -0.65
N ILE A 153 -17.49 -4.99 -0.09
CA ILE A 153 -16.31 -4.09 -0.13
C ILE A 153 -15.13 -4.81 -0.76
#